data_AF-A0A9N9BTW1-F1
#
_entry.id   AF-A0A9N9BTW1-F1
#
_cell.length_a   1.000
_cell.length_b   1.000
_cell.length_c   1.000
_cell.angle_alpha   90.00
_cell.angle_beta   90.00
_cell.angle_gamma   90.00
#
_symmetry.space_group_name_H-M   'P 1'
#
loop_
_entity.id
_entity.type
_entity.pdbx_description
1 polymer ?
#
loop_
_entity_poly.entity_id
_entity_poly.type
_entity_poly.pdbx_seq_one_letter_code
_entity_poly.pdbx_strand_id
1 'polypeptide(L)'
;MTNYHSIGDVEDGRPIEDDTTFIKPWWRSLLKAIVLIVCIGLLFDIDGIIGDSDLIVATHGAVASELVNCSVIGIDAVDAAIATQICIGTINAFSAGIGGLMMIRLPNGTAEFIDSRETAPKAARADMYKKNHTWSAIGGLAPSIKLSRYGFPVPPELDRRLK
;
A
#
# COMPACT_ATOMS: atom_id res chain seq x y z
N MET A 1 2.52 71.70 77.60
CA MET A 1 1.18 71.07 77.57
C MET A 1 1.10 70.41 76.20
N THR A 2 1.16 69.08 76.02
CA THR A 2 0.55 67.97 76.76
C THR A 2 1.41 66.70 76.63
N ASN A 3 1.46 65.90 77.71
CA ASN A 3 1.97 64.52 77.76
C ASN A 3 0.89 63.51 77.29
N TYR A 4 1.33 62.28 76.93
CA TYR A 4 0.72 60.92 77.06
C TYR A 4 1.16 60.04 75.84
N HIS A 5 2.09 59.09 75.98
CA HIS A 5 1.93 57.62 76.24
C HIS A 5 0.98 56.92 75.23
N SER A 6 1.37 55.88 74.46
CA SER A 6 1.88 54.54 74.84
C SER A 6 2.59 53.86 73.64
N ILE A 7 3.74 53.19 73.81
CA ILE A 7 3.93 51.74 74.03
C ILE A 7 3.22 50.86 72.98
N GLY A 8 4.02 50.17 72.16
CA GLY A 8 3.58 49.17 71.17
C GLY A 8 4.67 48.82 70.16
N ASP A 9 5.71 48.16 70.64
CA ASP A 9 6.56 47.13 70.02
C ASP A 9 7.10 47.28 68.58
N VAL A 10 8.43 47.15 68.56
CA VAL A 10 9.31 46.77 67.46
C VAL A 10 8.83 45.46 66.83
N GLU A 11 8.80 45.37 65.50
CA GLU A 11 9.61 44.41 64.72
C GLU A 11 9.30 44.50 63.21
N ASP A 12 10.32 45.00 62.51
CA ASP A 12 10.85 44.52 61.23
C ASP A 12 9.87 44.29 60.07
N GLY A 13 9.97 45.14 59.04
CA GLY A 13 9.21 45.09 57.79
C GLY A 13 9.57 43.90 56.89
N ARG A 14 9.55 42.69 57.42
CA ARG A 14 9.71 41.47 56.63
C ARG A 14 8.37 41.15 55.95
N PRO A 15 8.40 40.93 54.62
CA PRO A 15 7.20 40.51 53.91
C PRO A 15 6.70 39.18 54.46
N ILE A 16 5.38 39.07 54.56
CA ILE A 16 4.66 37.87 54.99
C ILE A 16 4.94 36.80 53.92
N GLU A 17 5.81 35.85 54.23
CA GLU A 17 6.18 34.76 53.31
C GLU A 17 5.00 33.80 53.21
N ASP A 18 4.45 33.71 52.00
CA ASP A 18 3.26 32.92 51.67
C ASP A 18 3.65 31.42 51.73
N ASP A 19 3.31 30.78 52.85
CA ASP A 19 3.66 29.39 53.20
C ASP A 19 2.97 28.33 52.30
N THR A 20 2.24 28.78 51.27
CA THR A 20 1.67 27.93 50.22
C THR A 20 2.71 27.45 49.20
N THR A 21 3.95 27.93 49.28
CA THR A 21 5.08 27.55 48.40
C THR A 21 5.83 26.28 48.84
N PHE A 22 5.50 25.70 50.01
CA PHE A 22 6.26 24.60 50.61
C PHE A 22 5.90 23.18 50.13
N ILE A 23 4.87 23.02 49.30
CA ILE A 23 4.57 21.75 48.62
C ILE A 23 4.75 21.95 47.13
N LYS A 24 6.02 22.10 46.69
CA LYS A 24 6.38 22.06 45.28
C LYS A 24 5.88 20.73 44.71
N PRO A 25 4.88 20.72 43.80
CA PRO A 25 4.30 19.48 43.35
C PRO A 25 5.26 18.81 42.37
N TRP A 26 6.17 17.98 42.89
CA TRP A 26 7.15 17.20 42.14
C TRP A 26 6.51 16.40 40.98
N TRP A 27 5.23 16.03 41.14
CA TRP A 27 4.43 15.37 40.10
C TRP A 27 4.28 16.21 38.81
N ARG A 28 4.32 17.55 38.89
CA ARG A 28 4.30 18.42 37.70
C ARG A 28 5.57 18.30 36.86
N SER A 29 6.71 18.04 37.51
CA SER A 29 7.97 17.78 36.81
C SER A 29 7.98 16.38 36.19
N LEU A 30 7.34 15.40 36.85
CA LEU A 30 7.20 14.05 36.32
C LEU A 30 6.26 13.97 35.13
N LEU A 31 5.14 14.69 35.14
CA LEU A 31 4.24 14.74 33.99
C LEU A 31 4.92 15.31 32.76
N LYS A 32 5.75 16.35 32.93
CA LYS A 32 6.55 16.92 31.84
C LYS A 32 7.55 15.91 31.27
N ALA A 33 8.20 15.12 32.12
CA ALA A 33 9.13 14.08 31.69
C ALA A 33 8.41 12.95 30.93
N ILE A 34 7.24 12.52 31.40
CA ILE A 34 6.45 11.48 30.73
C ILE A 34 5.96 11.95 29.35
N VAL A 35 5.43 13.17 29.24
CA VAL A 35 5.01 13.73 27.94
C VAL A 35 6.21 13.83 26.99
N LEU A 36 7.38 14.24 27.48
CA LEU A 36 8.60 14.30 26.67
C LEU A 36 9.04 12.91 26.18
N ILE A 37 9.00 11.89 27.05
CA ILE A 37 9.36 10.51 26.69
C ILE A 37 8.37 9.94 25.67
N VAL A 38 7.07 10.20 25.83
CA VAL A 38 6.05 9.78 24.86
C VAL A 38 6.25 10.49 23.52
N CYS A 39 6.50 11.80 23.52
CA CYS A 39 6.79 12.55 22.29
C CYS A 39 8.07 12.06 21.60
N ILE A 40 9.11 11.75 22.36
CA ILE A 40 10.37 11.21 21.83
C ILE A 40 10.15 9.80 21.27
N GLY A 41 9.41 8.93 21.94
CA GLY A 41 9.04 7.60 21.43
C GLY A 41 8.26 7.70 20.12
N LEU A 42 7.26 8.58 20.06
CA LEU A 42 6.50 8.85 18.83
C LEU A 42 7.36 9.42 17.70
N LEU A 43 8.47 10.11 18.01
CA LEU A 43 9.46 10.61 17.03
C LEU A 43 10.48 9.55 16.61
N PHE A 44 10.63 8.43 17.32
CA PHE A 44 11.46 7.31 16.88
C PHE A 44 10.67 6.31 16.02
N ASP A 45 9.35 6.22 16.22
CA ASP A 45 8.46 5.38 15.39
C ASP A 45 8.23 5.92 13.97
N ILE A 46 8.55 7.19 13.69
CA ILE A 46 8.38 7.76 12.32
C ILE A 46 9.40 7.21 11.31
N ASP A 47 10.56 6.70 11.76
CA ASP A 47 11.55 6.07 10.88
C ASP A 47 11.02 4.74 10.30
N GLY A 48 10.06 4.10 10.96
CA GLY A 48 9.37 2.90 10.47
C GLY A 48 8.27 3.18 9.44
N ILE A 49 7.88 4.44 9.22
CA ILE A 49 6.84 4.83 8.25
C ILE A 49 7.44 5.12 6.88
N ILE A 50 8.72 5.53 6.82
CA ILE A 50 9.43 5.77 5.56
C ILE A 50 10.00 4.43 5.10
N GLY A 51 9.14 3.61 4.47
CA GLY A 51 9.56 2.35 3.88
C GLY A 51 10.63 2.58 2.82
N ASP A 52 11.85 2.14 3.10
CA ASP A 52 12.91 2.07 2.11
C ASP A 52 12.48 1.04 1.05
N SER A 53 12.29 1.50 -0.19
CA SER A 53 11.87 0.61 -1.28
C SER A 53 13.10 -0.05 -1.85
N ASP A 54 13.56 -1.10 -1.15
CA ASP A 54 14.73 -1.86 -1.57
C ASP A 54 14.45 -2.50 -2.94
N LEU A 55 15.28 -2.14 -3.92
CA LEU A 55 15.10 -2.54 -5.31
C LEU A 55 15.68 -3.95 -5.47
N ILE A 56 14.84 -4.95 -5.30
CA ILE A 56 15.26 -6.36 -5.39
C ILE A 56 15.62 -6.69 -6.85
N VAL A 57 16.92 -6.87 -7.10
CA VAL A 57 17.44 -7.35 -8.39
C VAL A 57 17.66 -8.86 -8.29
N ALA A 58 16.77 -9.63 -8.91
CA ALA A 58 16.88 -11.08 -8.98
C ALA A 58 17.56 -11.52 -10.28
N THR A 59 18.28 -12.65 -10.23
CA THR A 59 18.88 -13.29 -11.41
C THR A 59 17.87 -14.03 -12.28
N HIS A 60 16.69 -14.32 -11.73
CA HIS A 60 15.58 -15.00 -12.40
C HIS A 60 14.32 -14.13 -12.28
N GLY A 61 13.34 -14.36 -13.16
CA GLY A 61 12.02 -13.78 -13.06
C GLY A 61 11.38 -14.09 -11.70
N ALA A 62 10.84 -13.07 -11.05
CA ALA A 62 10.10 -13.20 -9.80
C ALA A 62 8.68 -12.69 -9.99
N VAL A 63 7.73 -13.39 -9.37
CA VAL A 63 6.31 -13.10 -9.50
C VAL A 63 5.60 -13.50 -8.22
N ALA A 64 4.75 -12.61 -7.70
CA ALA A 64 3.97 -12.88 -6.51
C ALA A 64 2.61 -13.45 -6.93
N SER A 65 2.23 -14.60 -6.36
CA SER A 65 0.98 -15.28 -6.62
C SER A 65 0.40 -15.85 -5.32
N GLU A 66 -0.92 -16.02 -5.28
CA GLU A 66 -1.66 -16.64 -4.16
C GLU A 66 -1.23 -18.08 -3.87
N LEU A 67 -0.64 -18.75 -4.87
CA LEU A 67 -0.12 -20.10 -4.76
C LEU A 67 1.40 -20.10 -4.93
N VAL A 68 2.10 -20.68 -3.95
CA VAL A 68 3.56 -20.82 -3.93
C VAL A 68 4.07 -21.54 -5.18
N ASN A 69 3.39 -22.62 -5.59
CA ASN A 69 3.76 -23.38 -6.78
C ASN A 69 3.68 -22.56 -8.07
N CYS A 70 2.76 -21.60 -8.17
CA CYS A 70 2.66 -20.73 -9.33
C CYS A 70 3.73 -19.62 -9.28
N SER A 71 4.15 -19.18 -8.09
CA SER A 71 5.15 -18.11 -7.91
C SER A 71 6.59 -18.49 -8.31
N VAL A 72 6.88 -19.79 -8.44
CA VAL A 72 8.24 -20.31 -8.69
C VAL A 72 8.45 -20.77 -10.14
N ILE A 73 7.54 -20.42 -11.04
CA ILE A 73 7.57 -20.85 -12.45
C ILE A 73 8.12 -19.71 -13.30
N GLY A 74 8.96 -20.05 -14.29
CA GLY A 74 9.47 -19.13 -15.30
C GLY A 74 10.93 -18.75 -15.09
N ILE A 75 11.58 -18.31 -16.19
CA ILE A 75 13.00 -17.95 -16.20
C ILE A 75 13.18 -16.43 -16.15
N ASP A 76 12.37 -15.71 -16.93
CA ASP A 76 12.39 -14.25 -17.03
C ASP A 76 11.10 -13.64 -16.46
N ALA A 77 11.10 -12.34 -16.15
CA ALA A 77 9.95 -11.66 -15.57
C ALA A 77 8.66 -11.80 -16.41
N VAL A 78 8.79 -11.75 -17.75
CA VAL A 78 7.66 -11.90 -18.66
C VAL A 78 7.14 -13.35 -18.69
N ASP A 79 8.06 -14.32 -18.74
CA ASP A 79 7.73 -15.75 -18.73
C ASP A 79 7.08 -16.17 -17.40
N ALA A 80 7.65 -15.71 -16.28
CA ALA A 80 7.09 -15.93 -14.96
C ALA A 80 5.66 -15.39 -14.85
N ALA A 81 5.39 -14.17 -15.33
CA ALA A 81 4.04 -13.60 -15.33
C ALA A 81 3.05 -14.37 -16.23
N ILE A 82 3.49 -14.88 -17.39
CA ILE A 82 2.65 -15.70 -18.27
C ILE A 82 2.34 -17.06 -17.61
N ALA A 83 3.38 -17.72 -17.09
CA ALA A 83 3.25 -19.01 -16.45
C ALA A 83 2.32 -18.94 -15.23
N THR A 84 2.43 -17.88 -14.42
CA THR A 84 1.52 -17.67 -13.28
C THR A 84 0.10 -17.41 -13.71
N GLN A 85 -0.10 -16.62 -14.77
CA GLN A 85 -1.45 -16.33 -15.27
C GLN A 85 -2.16 -17.61 -15.70
N ILE A 86 -1.44 -18.51 -16.37
CA ILE A 86 -1.97 -19.81 -16.79
C ILE A 86 -2.17 -20.73 -15.57
N CYS A 87 -1.22 -20.77 -14.64
CA CYS A 87 -1.30 -21.57 -13.43
C CYS A 87 -2.50 -21.18 -12.57
N ILE A 88 -2.64 -19.90 -12.23
CA ILE A 88 -3.77 -19.37 -11.45
C ILE A 88 -5.07 -19.51 -12.24
N GLY A 89 -5.07 -19.23 -13.56
CA GLY A 89 -6.26 -19.37 -14.39
C GLY A 89 -6.84 -20.79 -14.46
N THR A 90 -6.01 -21.82 -14.22
CA THR A 90 -6.49 -23.22 -14.15
C THR A 90 -6.97 -23.63 -12.76
N ILE A 91 -6.30 -23.13 -11.71
CA ILE A 91 -6.63 -23.50 -10.32
C ILE A 91 -7.78 -22.65 -9.77
N ASN A 92 -7.86 -21.39 -10.19
CA ASN A 92 -8.81 -20.38 -9.77
C ASN A 92 -9.60 -19.82 -10.96
N ALA A 93 -10.23 -20.71 -11.73
CA ALA A 93 -10.99 -20.34 -12.92
C ALA A 93 -12.26 -19.50 -12.63
N PHE A 94 -12.69 -19.41 -11.36
CA PHE A 94 -13.86 -18.59 -10.99
C PHE A 94 -13.52 -17.09 -10.94
N SER A 95 -12.26 -16.74 -10.70
CA SER A 95 -11.80 -15.36 -10.53
C SER A 95 -10.81 -14.95 -11.61
N ALA A 96 -9.91 -15.86 -11.98
CA ALA A 96 -8.87 -15.63 -12.97
C ALA A 96 -9.17 -16.38 -14.27
N GLY A 97 -8.97 -15.70 -15.40
CA GLY A 97 -9.02 -16.29 -16.72
C GLY A 97 -7.64 -16.29 -17.37
N ILE A 98 -7.52 -16.96 -18.52
CA ILE A 98 -6.30 -16.94 -19.33
C ILE A 98 -6.09 -15.54 -19.95
N GLY A 99 -7.11 -14.67 -19.96
CA GLY A 99 -7.07 -13.28 -20.42
C GLY A 99 -6.71 -12.29 -19.31
N GLY A 100 -6.35 -11.07 -19.70
CA GLY A 100 -5.99 -10.01 -18.75
C GLY A 100 -5.29 -8.82 -19.40
N LEU A 101 -4.72 -7.99 -18.55
CA LEU A 101 -3.90 -6.83 -18.92
C LEU A 101 -2.48 -7.06 -18.42
N MET A 102 -1.48 -6.70 -19.22
CA MET A 102 -0.07 -6.76 -18.81
C MET A 102 0.65 -5.46 -19.18
N MET A 103 1.40 -4.93 -18.23
CA MET A 103 2.33 -3.83 -18.45
C MET A 103 3.75 -4.39 -18.34
N ILE A 104 4.55 -4.21 -19.39
CA ILE A 104 5.93 -4.66 -19.45
C ILE A 104 6.82 -3.44 -19.48
N ARG A 105 7.83 -3.42 -18.61
CA ARG A 105 8.86 -2.39 -18.60
C ARG A 105 10.18 -3.02 -19.07
N LEU A 106 10.64 -2.64 -20.25
CA LEU A 106 11.86 -3.21 -20.83
C LEU A 106 13.12 -2.54 -20.24
N PRO A 107 14.27 -3.25 -20.22
CA PRO A 107 15.52 -2.68 -19.72
C PRO A 107 15.98 -1.40 -20.43
N ASN A 108 15.58 -1.23 -21.70
CA ASN A 108 15.95 -0.12 -22.57
C ASN A 108 15.25 1.23 -22.25
N GLY A 109 14.34 1.28 -21.27
CA GLY A 109 13.59 2.50 -20.99
C GLY A 109 12.15 2.52 -21.51
N THR A 110 11.77 1.58 -22.38
CA THR A 110 10.42 1.52 -22.96
C THR A 110 9.45 0.76 -22.06
N ALA A 111 8.17 1.12 -22.20
CA ALA A 111 7.06 0.41 -21.59
C ALA A 111 6.09 -0.03 -22.69
N GLU A 112 5.61 -1.25 -22.57
CA GLU A 112 4.62 -1.83 -23.48
C GLU A 112 3.38 -2.23 -22.67
N PHE A 113 2.21 -2.05 -23.29
CA PHE A 113 0.93 -2.42 -22.70
C PHE A 113 0.22 -3.42 -23.60
N ILE A 114 -0.18 -4.53 -23.00
CA ILE A 114 -0.85 -5.63 -23.67
C ILE A 114 -2.27 -5.72 -23.11
N ASP A 115 -3.24 -5.40 -23.96
CA ASP A 115 -4.66 -5.61 -23.67
C ASP A 115 -5.12 -6.90 -24.34
N SER A 116 -5.33 -7.94 -23.53
CA SER A 116 -5.86 -9.23 -23.97
C SER A 116 -7.26 -9.48 -23.44
N ARG A 117 -8.03 -8.41 -23.18
CA ARG A 117 -9.45 -8.53 -22.82
C ARG A 117 -10.26 -9.12 -23.96
N GLU A 118 -11.33 -9.79 -23.57
CA GLU A 118 -12.28 -10.37 -24.50
C GLU A 118 -13.00 -9.26 -25.27
N THR A 119 -13.20 -9.50 -26.56
CA THR A 119 -13.96 -8.65 -27.47
C THR A 119 -15.29 -9.31 -27.78
N ALA A 120 -16.34 -8.51 -27.93
CA ALA A 120 -17.65 -9.01 -28.33
C ALA A 120 -17.53 -9.78 -29.66
N PRO A 121 -18.17 -10.95 -29.79
CA PRO A 121 -18.11 -11.73 -31.03
C PRO A 121 -18.68 -10.95 -32.21
N LYS A 122 -18.25 -11.27 -33.44
CA LYS A 122 -18.69 -10.57 -34.67
C LYS A 122 -20.22 -10.59 -34.87
N ALA A 123 -20.90 -11.60 -34.33
CA ALA A 123 -22.35 -11.74 -34.39
C ALA A 123 -23.10 -11.02 -33.25
N ALA A 124 -22.38 -10.38 -32.32
CA ALA A 124 -22.99 -9.62 -31.23
C ALA A 124 -23.73 -8.38 -31.76
N ARG A 125 -24.89 -8.10 -31.15
CA ARG A 125 -25.76 -6.98 -31.50
C ARG A 125 -26.22 -6.26 -30.23
N ALA A 126 -26.42 -4.95 -30.30
CA ALA A 126 -26.70 -4.12 -29.13
C ALA A 126 -28.00 -4.49 -28.38
N ASP A 127 -28.93 -5.17 -29.05
CA ASP A 127 -30.23 -5.59 -28.52
C ASP A 127 -30.28 -7.06 -28.06
N MET A 128 -29.17 -7.81 -28.10
CA MET A 128 -29.15 -9.26 -27.86
C MET A 128 -29.64 -9.71 -26.48
N TYR A 129 -29.60 -8.83 -25.47
CA TYR A 129 -30.03 -9.13 -24.10
C TYR A 129 -31.35 -8.50 -23.68
N LYS A 130 -32.01 -7.71 -24.54
CA LYS A 130 -33.22 -6.94 -24.17
C LYS A 130 -34.40 -7.81 -23.73
N LYS A 131 -34.51 -9.03 -24.26
CA LYS A 131 -35.61 -9.95 -23.94
C LYS A 131 -35.38 -10.69 -22.62
N ASN A 132 -34.13 -10.94 -22.26
CA ASN A 132 -33.76 -11.60 -21.02
C ASN A 132 -32.32 -11.23 -20.65
N HIS A 133 -32.17 -10.49 -19.57
CA HIS A 133 -30.88 -9.98 -19.12
C HIS A 133 -29.99 -11.08 -18.54
N THR A 134 -30.57 -12.21 -18.10
CA THR A 134 -29.80 -13.35 -17.56
C THR A 134 -28.87 -13.98 -18.60
N TRP A 135 -29.17 -13.83 -19.89
CA TRP A 135 -28.34 -14.34 -20.99
C TRP A 135 -26.97 -13.64 -21.11
N SER A 136 -26.81 -12.46 -20.48
CA SER A 136 -25.53 -11.77 -20.41
C SER A 136 -24.59 -12.37 -19.36
N ALA A 137 -25.10 -13.16 -18.42
CA ALA A 137 -24.33 -13.74 -17.33
C ALA A 137 -24.24 -15.26 -17.41
N ILE A 138 -25.29 -15.91 -17.93
CA ILE A 138 -25.42 -17.37 -17.93
C ILE A 138 -25.81 -17.85 -19.33
N GLY A 139 -25.04 -18.82 -19.84
CA GLY A 139 -25.30 -19.49 -21.11
C GLY A 139 -24.35 -19.05 -22.23
N GLY A 140 -24.49 -19.67 -23.40
CA GLY A 140 -23.55 -19.52 -24.53
C GLY A 140 -23.54 -18.15 -25.23
N LEU A 141 -24.39 -17.21 -24.80
CA LEU A 141 -24.38 -15.83 -25.29
C LEU A 141 -23.51 -14.90 -24.43
N ALA A 142 -23.23 -15.28 -23.18
CA ALA A 142 -22.37 -14.53 -22.26
C ALA A 142 -20.87 -14.50 -22.63
N PRO A 143 -20.24 -15.58 -23.16
CA PRO A 143 -18.81 -15.58 -23.41
C PRO A 143 -18.42 -14.66 -24.57
N SER A 144 -17.40 -13.84 -24.34
CA SER A 144 -16.75 -13.00 -25.34
C SER A 144 -15.48 -13.68 -25.88
N ILE A 145 -15.02 -13.29 -27.06
CA ILE A 145 -13.87 -13.93 -27.73
C ILE A 145 -12.60 -13.16 -27.43
N LYS A 146 -11.52 -13.85 -27.08
CA LYS A 146 -10.20 -13.20 -26.98
C LYS A 146 -9.70 -12.75 -28.34
N LEU A 147 -9.43 -11.45 -28.48
CA LEU A 147 -8.81 -10.86 -29.66
C LEU A 147 -7.59 -10.05 -29.23
N SER A 148 -6.42 -10.69 -29.13
CA SER A 148 -5.15 -9.97 -29.22
C SER A 148 -4.67 -10.07 -30.67
N ARG A 149 -4.51 -8.92 -31.34
CA ARG A 149 -4.04 -8.85 -32.73
C ARG A 149 -2.59 -9.36 -32.90
N TYR A 150 -1.87 -9.59 -31.80
CA TYR A 150 -0.46 -9.95 -31.77
C TYR A 150 -0.13 -11.21 -30.95
N GLY A 151 -1.14 -12.00 -30.54
CA GLY A 151 -0.89 -13.07 -29.55
C GLY A 151 -0.41 -12.46 -28.22
N PHE A 152 0.20 -13.24 -27.33
CA PHE A 152 1.03 -12.65 -26.27
C PHE A 152 2.27 -12.07 -26.98
N PRO A 153 2.40 -10.73 -27.16
CA PRO A 153 3.52 -10.20 -27.90
C PRO A 153 4.78 -10.48 -27.08
N VAL A 154 5.61 -11.37 -27.59
CA VAL A 154 6.97 -11.56 -27.11
C VAL A 154 7.73 -10.30 -27.54
N PRO A 155 8.26 -9.49 -26.60
CA PRO A 155 9.00 -8.31 -26.99
C PRO A 155 10.16 -8.72 -27.92
N PRO A 156 10.47 -7.97 -28.99
CA PRO A 156 11.48 -8.36 -29.98
C PRO A 156 12.89 -8.52 -29.39
N GLU A 157 13.12 -7.96 -28.19
CA GLU A 157 14.36 -8.16 -27.44
C GLU A 157 14.45 -9.54 -26.78
N LEU A 158 13.31 -10.16 -26.47
CA LEU A 158 13.22 -11.52 -25.92
C LEU A 158 13.26 -12.60 -27.03
N ASP A 159 12.77 -12.29 -28.23
CA ASP A 159 12.91 -13.15 -29.43
C ASP A 159 14.38 -13.39 -29.80
N ARG A 160 15.27 -12.44 -29.49
CA ARG A 160 16.71 -12.55 -29.77
C ARG A 160 17.45 -13.55 -28.86
N ARG A 161 16.85 -13.98 -27.74
CA ARG A 161 17.43 -14.98 -26.83
C ARG A 161 16.93 -16.41 -27.08
N LEU A 162 15.98 -16.61 -27.99
CA LEU A 162 15.40 -17.91 -28.34
C LEU A 162 15.93 -18.51 -29.67
N LYS A 163 17.03 -17.96 -30.21
CA LYS A 163 17.84 -18.53 -31.31
C LYS A 163 19.27 -18.73 -30.85
#